data_AF-A0A8S3XQG0-F1
#
_entry.id   AF-A0A8S3XQG0-F1
#
_cell.length_a   1.000
_cell.length_b   1.000
_cell.length_c   1.000
_cell.angle_alpha   90.00
_cell.angle_beta   90.00
_cell.angle_gamma   90.00
#
_symmetry.space_group_name_H-M   'P 1'
#
loop_
_entity.id
_entity.type
_entity.pdbx_description
1 polymer ?
#
loop_
_entity_poly.entity_id
_entity_poly.type
_entity_poly.pdbx_seq_one_letter_code
_entity_poly.pdbx_strand_id
1 'polypeptide(L)'
;MEFFGCTMCGPQNYWKDIVRENYREPTCDNDVKDILNKLSKQSDSNENKLNNGYVGELNGFAYGSFQRLAKMKRRGVVKPINPFDIYRYPPTSSTEFGWWQCDTALTDAKWYKAFPRYPQPVSPNTLILDKVRKNNKYATLF
;
A
#
# COMPACT_ATOMS: atom_id res chain seq x y z
N MET A 1 16.52 -12.22 27.66
CA MET A 1 15.26 -11.51 27.95
C MET A 1 15.55 -10.03 27.80
N GLU A 2 14.92 -9.38 26.82
CA GLU A 2 14.98 -7.93 26.65
C GLU A 2 13.90 -7.31 27.55
N PHE A 3 14.33 -6.53 28.54
CA PHE A 3 13.45 -5.74 29.39
C PHE A 3 13.77 -4.27 29.12
N PHE A 4 12.80 -3.52 28.60
CA PHE A 4 12.92 -2.08 28.28
C PHE A 4 13.94 -1.66 27.21
N GLY A 5 14.12 -2.43 26.13
CA GLY A 5 14.89 -1.97 24.95
C GLY A 5 16.41 -1.83 25.14
N CYS A 6 16.92 -2.23 26.30
CA CYS A 6 18.35 -2.43 26.55
C CYS A 6 18.69 -3.90 26.31
N THR A 7 19.30 -4.19 25.17
CA THR A 7 19.96 -5.49 24.96
C THR A 7 21.32 -5.48 25.66
N MET A 8 21.88 -6.65 25.97
CA MET A 8 23.26 -6.79 26.47
C MET A 8 24.31 -6.10 25.57
N CYS A 9 23.95 -5.77 24.33
CA CYS A 9 24.81 -5.18 23.31
C CYS A 9 24.52 -3.69 23.02
N GLY A 10 23.65 -3.03 23.79
CA GLY A 10 23.33 -1.59 23.62
C GLY A 10 21.87 -1.31 23.23
N PRO A 11 21.55 -0.06 22.82
CA PRO A 11 20.19 0.34 22.47
C PRO A 11 19.71 -0.42 21.22
N GLN A 12 18.55 -1.05 21.31
CA GLN A 12 17.96 -1.82 20.23
C GLN A 12 17.55 -0.90 19.07
N ASN A 13 18.10 -1.14 17.88
CA ASN A 13 17.68 -0.45 16.67
C ASN A 13 16.55 -1.24 16.02
N TYR A 14 15.36 -1.17 16.61
CA TYR A 14 14.17 -1.90 16.15
C TYR A 14 13.97 -1.85 14.63
N TRP A 15 14.10 -0.66 14.02
CA TRP A 15 13.96 -0.49 12.56
C TRP A 15 15.00 -1.22 11.73
N LYS A 16 16.23 -1.37 12.22
CA LYS A 16 17.27 -2.13 11.52
C LYS A 16 17.00 -3.64 11.63
N ASP A 17 16.50 -4.08 12.78
CA ASP A 17 16.27 -5.49 13.08
C ASP A 17 15.06 -6.05 12.32
N ILE A 18 14.03 -5.23 12.06
CA ILE A 18 12.84 -5.66 11.33
C ILE A 18 12.95 -5.53 9.81
N VAL A 19 13.87 -4.72 9.29
CA VAL A 19 14.08 -4.58 7.84
C VAL A 19 14.73 -5.85 7.32
N ARG A 20 14.26 -6.36 6.18
CA ARG A 20 14.87 -7.53 5.55
C ARG A 20 16.28 -7.19 5.09
N GLU A 21 17.24 -8.07 5.35
CA GLU A 21 18.64 -7.89 4.94
C GLU A 21 18.80 -7.70 3.42
N ASN A 22 17.92 -8.33 2.64
CA ASN A 22 17.92 -8.24 1.17
C ASN A 22 17.34 -6.93 0.63
N TYR A 23 16.69 -6.14 1.48
CA TYR A 23 16.07 -4.89 1.07
C TYR A 23 17.04 -3.72 1.24
N ARG A 24 17.29 -2.99 0.15
CA ARG A 24 18.09 -1.76 0.17
C ARG A 24 17.32 -0.63 -0.51
N GLU A 25 17.12 0.47 0.22
CA GLU A 25 16.46 1.65 -0.35
C GLU A 25 17.34 2.24 -1.47
N PRO A 26 16.76 2.55 -2.64
CA PRO A 26 17.48 3.22 -3.71
C PRO A 26 18.04 4.57 -3.26
N THR A 27 19.29 4.84 -3.63
CA THR A 27 19.95 6.11 -3.28
C THR A 27 20.00 7.06 -4.47
N CYS A 28 19.94 6.52 -5.70
CA CYS A 28 19.94 7.29 -6.93
C CYS A 28 18.81 6.85 -7.88
N ASP A 29 18.43 7.73 -8.81
CA ASP A 29 17.40 7.46 -9.82
C ASP A 29 17.76 6.28 -10.74
N ASN A 30 19.06 6.02 -10.95
CA ASN A 30 19.51 4.92 -11.81
C ASN A 30 19.17 3.54 -11.21
N ASP A 31 19.25 3.40 -9.88
CA ASP A 31 18.98 2.15 -9.17
C ASP A 31 17.49 1.76 -9.23
N VAL A 32 16.63 2.76 -9.43
CA VAL A 32 15.18 2.61 -9.43
C VAL A 32 14.65 2.03 -10.74
N LYS A 33 15.37 2.20 -11.86
CA LYS A 33 14.92 1.72 -13.17
C LYS A 33 14.65 0.21 -13.16
N ASP A 34 15.54 -0.57 -12.57
CA ASP A 34 15.39 -2.03 -12.50
C ASP A 34 14.24 -2.45 -11.59
N ILE A 35 14.01 -1.71 -10.51
CA ILE A 35 12.91 -1.96 -9.56
C ILE A 35 11.57 -1.65 -10.22
N LEU A 36 11.46 -0.49 -10.88
CA LEU A 36 10.26 -0.10 -11.61
C LEU A 36 9.97 -1.06 -12.77
N ASN A 37 10.99 -1.51 -13.50
CA ASN A 37 10.83 -2.46 -14.60
C ASN A 37 10.38 -3.85 -14.13
N LYS A 38 10.74 -4.26 -12.90
CA LYS A 38 10.21 -5.50 -12.29
C LYS A 38 8.75 -5.33 -11.90
N LEU A 39 8.39 -4.19 -11.34
CA LEU A 39 7.03 -3.89 -10.88
C LEU A 39 6.06 -3.65 -12.05
N SER A 40 6.50 -3.01 -13.13
CA SER A 40 5.68 -2.77 -14.33
C SER A 40 5.26 -4.04 -15.05
N LYS A 41 5.93 -5.18 -14.80
CA LYS A 41 5.52 -6.49 -15.32
C LYS A 41 4.39 -7.14 -14.51
N GLN A 42 4.13 -6.68 -13.29
CA GLN A 42 3.07 -7.20 -12.41
C GLN A 42 1.78 -6.38 -12.48
N SER A 43 1.81 -5.18 -13.04
CA SER A 43 0.65 -4.30 -13.13
C SER A 43 0.61 -3.56 -14.47
N ASP A 44 -0.44 -3.77 -15.26
CA ASP A 44 -0.74 -3.03 -16.50
C ASP A 44 -1.09 -1.55 -16.27
N SER A 45 -1.16 -1.08 -15.02
CA SER A 45 -1.49 0.30 -14.64
C SER A 45 -0.26 1.21 -14.65
N ASN A 46 0.21 1.57 -15.84
CA ASN A 46 1.20 2.62 -16.11
C ASN A 46 0.72 4.06 -15.75
N GLU A 47 -0.11 4.25 -14.73
CA GLU A 47 -0.78 5.54 -14.49
C GLU A 47 -0.06 6.50 -13.54
N ASN A 48 0.98 6.07 -12.83
CA ASN A 48 1.59 6.91 -11.77
C ASN A 48 2.88 7.64 -12.17
N LYS A 49 3.16 7.83 -13.47
CA LYS A 49 4.18 8.80 -13.90
C LYS A 49 3.59 10.21 -13.91
N LEU A 50 3.40 10.79 -12.72
CA LEU A 50 3.08 12.22 -12.58
C LEU A 50 4.34 13.05 -12.85
N ASN A 51 4.60 13.28 -14.13
CA ASN A 51 5.69 14.13 -14.60
C ASN A 51 5.32 15.59 -14.33
N ASN A 52 6.12 16.28 -13.52
CA ASN A 52 5.96 17.71 -13.31
C ASN A 52 7.32 18.38 -13.51
N GLY A 53 7.42 19.27 -14.50
CA GLY A 53 8.66 19.85 -15.02
C GLY A 53 9.53 20.59 -13.99
N TYR A 54 9.00 20.89 -12.80
CA TYR A 54 9.71 21.59 -11.73
C TYR A 54 10.29 20.68 -10.62
N VAL A 55 9.94 19.39 -10.60
CA VAL A 55 10.33 18.46 -9.50
C VAL A 55 10.93 17.14 -10.02
N GLY A 56 10.84 16.88 -11.32
CA GLY A 56 11.22 15.61 -11.94
C GLY A 56 10.15 14.52 -11.72
N GLU A 57 10.38 13.35 -12.32
CA GLU A 57 9.52 12.17 -12.16
C GLU A 57 9.49 11.74 -10.68
N LEU A 58 8.29 11.66 -10.09
CA LEU A 58 8.10 11.17 -8.73
C LEU A 58 7.76 9.67 -8.76
N ASN A 59 8.78 8.86 -8.50
CA ASN A 59 8.71 7.40 -8.67
C ASN A 59 8.37 6.65 -7.38
N GLY A 60 7.86 7.34 -6.35
CA GLY A 60 7.58 6.71 -5.06
C GLY A 60 8.81 6.47 -4.17
N PHE A 61 10.01 6.90 -4.57
CA PHE A 61 11.24 6.88 -3.76
C PHE A 61 11.74 8.29 -3.40
N ALA A 62 12.20 8.43 -2.16
CA ALA A 62 12.66 9.70 -1.58
C ALA A 62 14.18 9.92 -1.66
N TYR A 63 14.98 8.87 -1.91
CA TYR A 63 16.45 8.94 -2.02
C TYR A 63 17.14 9.60 -0.81
N GLY A 64 16.60 9.38 0.40
CA GLY A 64 17.09 10.03 1.62
C GLY A 64 16.74 11.53 1.75
N SER A 65 16.02 12.12 0.80
CA SER A 65 15.61 13.53 0.83
C SER A 65 14.24 13.73 1.47
N PHE A 66 14.20 14.38 2.63
CA PHE A 66 12.95 14.78 3.30
C PHE A 66 12.11 15.74 2.45
N GLN A 67 12.75 16.63 1.69
CA GLN A 67 12.04 17.57 0.81
C GLN A 67 11.28 16.83 -0.29
N ARG A 68 11.91 15.80 -0.88
CA ARG A 68 11.27 14.95 -1.89
C ARG A 68 10.13 14.16 -1.29
N LEU A 69 10.33 13.54 -0.12
CA LEU A 69 9.27 12.83 0.61
C LEU A 69 8.05 13.72 0.87
N ALA A 70 8.25 14.96 1.32
CA ALA A 70 7.17 15.91 1.57
C ALA A 70 6.40 16.26 0.28
N LYS A 71 7.11 16.48 -0.84
CA LYS A 71 6.50 16.74 -2.14
C LYS A 71 5.69 15.55 -2.65
N MET A 72 6.18 14.32 -2.45
CA MET A 72 5.47 13.09 -2.81
C MET A 72 4.18 12.92 -2.01
N LYS A 73 4.24 13.11 -0.69
CA LYS A 73 3.06 13.07 0.18
C LYS A 73 1.99 14.07 -0.23
N ARG A 74 2.37 15.32 -0.54
CA ARG A 74 1.44 16.37 -1.00
C ARG A 74 0.75 16.02 -2.32
N ARG A 75 1.39 15.21 -3.17
CA ARG A 75 0.85 14.78 -4.47
C ARG A 75 0.15 13.42 -4.41
N GLY A 76 0.08 12.79 -3.24
CA GLY A 76 -0.49 11.45 -3.09
C GLY A 76 0.30 10.35 -3.80
N VAL A 77 1.59 10.57 -4.09
CA VAL A 77 2.44 9.52 -4.69
C VAL A 77 2.77 8.48 -3.62
N VAL A 78 2.29 7.26 -3.83
CA VAL A 78 2.51 6.12 -2.93
C VAL A 78 3.81 5.42 -3.30
N LYS A 79 4.49 4.86 -2.30
CA LYS A 79 5.68 4.02 -2.53
C LYS A 79 5.25 2.75 -3.28
N PRO A 80 5.94 2.35 -4.35
CA PRO A 80 5.50 1.24 -5.20
C PRO A 80 5.84 -0.14 -4.61
N ILE A 81 6.68 -0.19 -3.57
CA ILE A 81 7.07 -1.43 -2.89
C ILE A 81 6.16 -1.64 -1.68
N ASN A 82 5.61 -2.85 -1.54
CA ASN A 82 4.76 -3.22 -0.43
C ASN A 82 5.57 -3.37 0.87
N PRO A 83 4.96 -3.10 2.05
CA PRO A 83 5.61 -3.32 3.34
C PRO A 83 6.16 -4.74 3.55
N PHE A 84 5.53 -5.75 2.94
CA PHE A 84 5.94 -7.16 2.96
C PHE A 84 7.32 -7.42 2.39
N ASP A 85 7.70 -6.66 1.36
CA ASP A 85 8.98 -6.81 0.68
C ASP A 85 10.10 -6.07 1.43
N ILE A 86 9.73 -5.12 2.29
CA ILE A 86 10.65 -4.27 3.05
C ILE A 86 10.95 -4.89 4.42
N TYR A 87 9.92 -5.31 5.15
CA TYR A 87 10.04 -5.75 6.54
C TYR A 87 9.83 -7.26 6.68
N ARG A 88 10.47 -7.83 7.70
CA ARG A 88 10.31 -9.23 8.10
C ARG A 88 9.06 -9.42 8.97
N TYR A 89 8.73 -8.41 9.77
CA TYR A 89 7.61 -8.37 10.70
C TYR A 89 6.82 -7.08 10.50
N PRO A 90 5.51 -7.04 10.84
CA PRO A 90 4.74 -5.81 10.76
C PRO A 90 5.31 -4.76 11.72
N PRO A 91 5.79 -3.60 11.24
CA PRO A 91 6.39 -2.57 12.08
C PRO A 91 5.39 -1.86 13.00
N THR A 92 4.11 -1.85 12.61
CA THR A 92 3.04 -1.17 13.35
C THR A 92 1.76 -2.00 13.37
N SER A 93 0.90 -1.76 14.36
CA SER A 93 -0.42 -2.39 14.45
C SER A 93 -1.31 -2.11 13.23
N SER A 94 -1.15 -0.95 12.60
CA SER A 94 -1.86 -0.62 11.35
C SER A 94 -1.41 -1.51 10.17
N THR A 95 -0.13 -1.87 10.12
CA THR A 95 0.38 -2.80 9.10
C THR A 95 0.02 -4.25 9.41
N GLU A 96 -0.12 -4.61 10.69
CA GLU A 96 -0.46 -5.96 11.14
C GLU A 96 -1.82 -6.43 10.60
N PHE A 97 -2.82 -5.54 10.55
CA PHE A 97 -4.16 -5.88 10.06
C PHE A 97 -4.16 -6.43 8.61
N GLY A 98 -3.36 -5.81 7.73
CA GLY A 98 -3.22 -6.26 6.36
C GLY A 98 -2.15 -7.33 6.17
N TRP A 99 -1.36 -7.64 7.20
CA TRP A 99 -0.09 -8.34 7.04
C TRP A 99 -0.26 -9.75 6.45
N TRP A 100 -1.32 -10.43 6.83
CA TRP A 100 -1.56 -11.82 6.46
C TRP A 100 -2.24 -11.97 5.09
N GLN A 101 -2.63 -10.86 4.43
CA GLN A 101 -3.28 -10.92 3.12
C GLN A 101 -2.34 -11.37 2.00
N CYS A 102 -1.03 -11.18 2.17
CA CYS A 102 -0.01 -11.55 1.18
C CYS A 102 0.70 -12.88 1.50
N ASP A 103 0.22 -13.63 2.50
CA ASP A 103 0.80 -14.92 2.85
C ASP A 103 0.41 -15.99 1.81
N THR A 104 1.40 -16.53 1.11
CA THR A 104 1.20 -17.61 0.12
C THR A 104 0.64 -18.89 0.73
N ALA A 105 0.83 -19.10 2.03
CA ALA A 105 0.23 -20.22 2.73
C ALA A 105 -1.30 -20.09 2.84
N LEU A 106 -1.84 -18.87 2.71
CA LEU A 106 -3.26 -18.56 2.85
C LEU A 106 -3.99 -18.40 1.51
N THR A 107 -3.29 -18.13 0.40
CA THR A 107 -3.90 -17.78 -0.90
C THR A 107 -4.78 -18.88 -1.51
N ASP A 108 -4.48 -20.16 -1.24
CA ASP A 108 -5.29 -21.32 -1.71
C ASP A 108 -5.89 -22.15 -0.58
N ALA A 109 -5.85 -21.60 0.63
CA ALA A 109 -6.10 -22.38 1.82
C ALA A 109 -7.62 -22.49 2.09
N LYS A 110 -8.13 -23.73 2.12
CA LYS A 110 -9.56 -24.03 2.31
C LYS A 110 -10.01 -24.09 3.78
N TRP A 111 -9.16 -23.66 4.72
CA TRP A 111 -9.41 -23.79 6.16
C TRP A 111 -10.62 -22.99 6.62
N TYR A 112 -10.92 -21.87 5.96
CA TYR A 112 -12.11 -21.07 6.23
C TYR A 112 -13.08 -21.15 5.05
N LYS A 113 -14.18 -21.89 5.23
CA LYS A 113 -15.30 -21.89 4.30
C LYS A 113 -16.24 -20.75 4.65
N ALA A 114 -16.10 -19.62 3.95
CA ALA A 114 -17.06 -18.54 4.08
C ALA A 114 -18.46 -19.07 3.73
N PHE A 115 -19.44 -18.84 4.60
CA PHE A 115 -20.83 -19.10 4.27
C PHE A 115 -21.23 -18.26 3.06
N PRO A 116 -22.07 -18.77 2.15
CA PRO A 116 -22.55 -17.99 1.02
C PRO A 116 -23.23 -16.73 1.56
N ARG A 117 -22.68 -15.57 1.18
CA ARG A 117 -23.35 -14.29 1.42
C ARG A 117 -24.41 -14.13 0.33
N TYR A 118 -25.61 -13.73 0.73
CA TYR A 118 -26.68 -13.34 -0.18
C TYR A 118 -26.76 -11.81 -0.18
N PRO A 119 -25.87 -11.10 -0.90
CA PRO A 119 -25.98 -9.64 -0.99
C PRO A 119 -27.34 -9.30 -1.57
N GLN A 120 -28.03 -8.33 -0.98
CA GLN A 120 -29.31 -7.88 -1.51
C GLN A 120 -29.07 -7.29 -2.91
N PRO A 121 -29.69 -7.84 -3.97
CA PRO A 121 -29.56 -7.28 -5.29
C PRO A 121 -30.22 -5.89 -5.29
N VAL A 122 -29.54 -4.91 -5.90
CA VAL A 122 -30.12 -3.60 -6.11
C VAL A 122 -31.30 -3.76 -7.07
N SER A 123 -32.51 -3.47 -6.61
CA SER A 123 -33.70 -3.56 -7.45
C SER A 123 -33.62 -2.57 -8.62
N PRO A 124 -34.27 -2.86 -9.77
CA PRO A 124 -34.35 -1.91 -10.87
C PRO A 124 -34.93 -0.56 -10.44
N ASN A 125 -35.91 -0.57 -9.53
CA ASN A 125 -36.54 0.63 -8.99
C ASN A 125 -35.54 1.49 -8.19
N THR A 126 -34.70 0.86 -7.37
CA THR A 126 -33.64 1.57 -6.63
C THR A 126 -32.58 2.17 -7.57
N LEU A 127 -32.23 1.48 -8.67
CA LEU A 127 -31.29 2.03 -9.67
C LEU A 127 -31.86 3.26 -10.40
N ILE A 128 -33.16 3.24 -10.69
CA ILE A 128 -33.86 4.39 -11.29
C ILE A 128 -33.88 5.55 -10.29
N LEU A 129 -34.22 5.29 -9.03
CA LEU A 129 -34.24 6.30 -7.98
C LEU A 129 -32.87 6.95 -7.78
N ASP A 130 -31.78 6.18 -7.82
CA ASP A 130 -30.41 6.71 -7.72
C ASP A 130 -30.07 7.67 -8.86
N LYS A 131 -30.58 7.42 -10.08
CA LYS A 131 -30.44 8.37 -11.20
C LYS A 131 -31.28 9.62 -10.99
N VAL A 132 -32.53 9.48 -10.54
CA VAL A 132 -33.44 10.61 -10.32
C VAL A 132 -32.95 11.50 -9.17
N ARG A 133 -32.39 10.92 -8.10
CA ARG A 133 -31.82 11.64 -6.95
C ARG A 133 -30.68 12.59 -7.30
N LYS A 134 -29.95 12.34 -8.40
CA LYS A 134 -28.92 13.27 -8.90
C LYS A 134 -29.53 14.61 -9.36
N ASN A 135 -30.78 14.58 -9.81
CA ASN A 135 -31.50 15.77 -10.31
C ASN A 135 -32.51 16.32 -9.30
N ASN A 136 -33.11 15.46 -8.47
CA ASN A 136 -34.10 15.84 -7.47
C ASN A 136 -33.82 15.16 -6.13
N LYS A 137 -33.32 15.93 -5.16
CA LYS A 137 -32.97 15.48 -3.82
C LYS A 137 -34.16 14.87 -3.04
N TYR A 138 -35.39 15.27 -3.38
CA TYR A 138 -36.62 14.80 -2.71
C TYR A 138 -37.25 13.56 -3.35
N ALA A 139 -36.61 12.96 -4.36
CA ALA A 139 -37.10 11.72 -4.93
C ALA A 139 -36.99 10.55 -3.94
N THR A 140 -38.14 10.01 -3.54
CA THR A 140 -38.29 8.80 -2.71
C THR A 140 -39.19 7.78 -3.40
N LEU A 141 -38.98 6.50 -3.09
CA LEU A 141 -39.90 5.42 -3.45
C LEU A 141 -40.81 5.26 -2.23
N PHE A 142 -41.99 5.87 -2.33
CA PHE A 142 -42.98 6.09 -1.25
C PHE A 142 -42.53 7.06 -0.16
#